data_AF-A0A453GR16-F1
#
_entry.id   AF-A0A453GR16-F1
#
_cell.length_a   1.000
_cell.length_b   1.000
_cell.length_c   1.000
_cell.angle_alpha   90.00
_cell.angle_beta   90.00
_cell.angle_gamma   90.00
#
_symmetry.space_group_name_H-M   'P 1'
#
loop_
_entity.id
_entity.type
_entity.pdbx_description
1 polymer ?
#
loop_
_entity_poly.entity_id
_entity_poly.type
_entity_poly.pdbx_seq_one_letter_code
_entity_poly.pdbx_strand_id
1 'polypeptide(L)'
;HPPRPPHQGEGQERRRQALLRLLQDPREPLRRRRAAHLLEPRRHRPRPRRPRGGAAGVGLRAQDLVPDRRHPPRPDPRRQAQVRDRDQGDRFSLSVSQLQWSTTGLVSWSNLLLIVAQASLKRCILELLTTKGSKTELQLGFRKPAVIMIVGVNGGGKTTSLGKLAYRFKNEGAKVLMAAGDTFRAAARDQLEIWAERTGSEIVIDNDKKAQAPSVLSQAVKRGKREGFDVVLCDTSGRLHTNYGLMEELVSCKKVIAKALPGAPNEILLVLDGTTGLNMLQQAKEFNDVVGITGFILTKLDGTARGGCVVSVVDELGIPVKFVGVGEGVEDLQPFDAEAFVEAIFP
;
A
#
# COMPACT_ATOMS: atom_id res chain seq x y z
N HIS A 1 1.33 -65.11 7.77
CA HIS A 1 1.15 -63.73 7.24
C HIS A 1 -0.29 -63.55 6.81
N PRO A 2 -1.03 -62.53 7.30
CA PRO A 2 -2.36 -62.22 6.78
C PRO A 2 -2.26 -61.46 5.45
N PRO A 3 -3.32 -61.45 4.61
CA PRO A 3 -3.29 -60.83 3.29
C PRO A 3 -3.30 -59.30 3.36
N ARG A 4 -2.57 -58.65 2.45
CA ARG A 4 -2.54 -57.18 2.31
C ARG A 4 -3.90 -56.66 1.81
N PRO A 5 -4.36 -55.48 2.27
CA PRO A 5 -5.61 -54.88 1.79
C PRO A 5 -5.42 -54.31 0.36
N PRO A 6 -6.51 -54.16 -0.42
CA PRO A 6 -6.42 -53.73 -1.81
C PRO A 6 -5.98 -52.26 -1.92
N HIS A 7 -5.17 -51.98 -2.95
CA HIS A 7 -4.65 -50.65 -3.26
C HIS A 7 -5.78 -49.64 -3.52
N GLN A 8 -5.86 -48.60 -2.70
CA GLN A 8 -6.81 -47.47 -2.82
C GLN A 8 -6.61 -46.58 -4.08
N GLY A 9 -5.68 -46.93 -4.99
CA GLY A 9 -5.31 -46.09 -6.14
C GLY A 9 -6.16 -46.28 -7.40
N GLU A 10 -6.71 -47.47 -7.65
CA GLU A 10 -7.34 -47.78 -8.95
C GLU A 10 -8.71 -47.13 -9.15
N GLY A 11 -9.45 -46.86 -8.06
CA GLY A 11 -10.75 -46.20 -8.11
C GLY A 11 -10.68 -44.69 -8.40
N GLN A 12 -9.59 -44.04 -8.00
CA GLN A 12 -9.39 -42.60 -8.24
C GLN A 12 -8.97 -42.33 -9.69
N GLU A 13 -8.11 -43.17 -10.26
CA GLU A 13 -7.63 -42.97 -11.63
C GLU A 13 -8.74 -43.22 -12.67
N ARG A 14 -9.61 -44.22 -12.45
CA ARG A 14 -10.79 -44.45 -13.29
C ARG A 14 -11.80 -43.30 -13.22
N ARG A 15 -12.00 -42.70 -12.05
CA ARG A 15 -12.86 -41.51 -11.88
C ARG A 15 -12.27 -40.28 -12.56
N ARG A 16 -10.95 -40.11 -12.50
CA ARG A 16 -10.24 -39.00 -13.15
C ARG A 16 -10.31 -39.08 -14.68
N GLN A 17 -10.14 -40.26 -15.25
CA GLN A 17 -10.26 -40.46 -16.71
C GLN A 17 -11.70 -40.30 -17.22
N ALA A 18 -12.71 -40.73 -16.46
CA ALA A 18 -14.11 -40.50 -16.81
C ALA A 18 -14.49 -39.01 -16.80
N LEU A 19 -13.94 -38.23 -15.85
CA LEU A 19 -14.17 -36.79 -15.72
C LEU A 19 -13.47 -35.99 -16.84
N LEU A 20 -12.27 -36.41 -17.26
CA LEU A 20 -11.54 -35.79 -18.36
C LEU A 20 -12.24 -35.98 -19.72
N ARG A 21 -12.89 -37.12 -19.96
CA ARG A 21 -13.72 -37.34 -21.16
C ARG A 21 -14.96 -36.44 -21.18
N LEU A 22 -15.56 -36.17 -20.03
CA LEU A 22 -16.71 -35.25 -19.89
C LEU A 22 -16.36 -33.78 -20.13
N LEU A 23 -15.10 -33.38 -19.94
CA LEU A 23 -14.63 -32.00 -20.18
C LEU A 23 -14.28 -31.73 -21.65
N GLN A 24 -14.11 -32.78 -22.46
CA GLN A 24 -13.75 -32.68 -23.89
C GLN A 24 -14.96 -32.76 -24.84
N ASP A 25 -16.17 -33.04 -24.34
CA ASP A 25 -17.39 -33.05 -25.15
C ASP A 25 -17.85 -31.61 -25.47
N PRO A 26 -17.97 -31.20 -26.75
CA PRO A 26 -18.33 -29.85 -27.16
C PRO A 26 -19.83 -29.51 -27.06
N ARG A 27 -20.71 -30.44 -26.65
CA ARG A 27 -22.17 -30.24 -26.73
C ARG A 27 -22.88 -29.67 -25.49
N GLU A 28 -22.24 -29.48 -24.34
CA GLU A 28 -22.89 -28.90 -23.15
C GLU A 28 -21.96 -27.99 -22.29
N PRO A 29 -22.08 -26.66 -22.36
CA PRO A 29 -21.25 -25.72 -21.58
C PRO A 29 -21.54 -25.71 -20.07
N LEU A 30 -22.77 -26.02 -19.66
CA LEU A 30 -23.25 -25.90 -18.27
C LEU A 30 -22.69 -26.97 -17.31
N ARG A 31 -22.30 -28.16 -17.81
CA ARG A 31 -21.68 -29.22 -16.97
C ARG A 31 -20.22 -28.95 -16.65
N ARG A 32 -19.48 -28.20 -17.48
CA ARG A 32 -18.06 -27.85 -17.26
C ARG A 32 -17.85 -27.00 -16.00
N ARG A 33 -18.78 -26.10 -15.69
CA ARG A 33 -18.72 -25.26 -14.48
C ARG A 33 -18.94 -26.04 -13.17
N ARG A 34 -19.74 -27.12 -13.18
CA ARG A 34 -19.97 -27.94 -11.98
C ARG A 34 -18.86 -28.95 -11.70
N ALA A 35 -18.14 -29.42 -12.72
CA ALA A 35 -17.04 -30.40 -12.54
C ALA A 35 -15.73 -29.77 -12.04
N ALA A 36 -15.44 -28.51 -12.36
CA ALA A 36 -14.22 -27.83 -11.95
C ALA A 36 -14.09 -27.66 -10.42
N HIS A 37 -15.21 -27.58 -9.70
CA HIS A 37 -15.23 -27.44 -8.24
C HIS A 37 -14.82 -28.70 -7.47
N LEU A 38 -14.78 -29.87 -8.13
CA LEU A 38 -14.46 -31.17 -7.50
C LEU A 38 -12.96 -31.51 -7.50
N LEU A 39 -12.10 -30.65 -8.08
CA LEU A 39 -10.66 -30.89 -8.23
C LEU A 39 -9.77 -30.10 -7.25
N GLU A 40 -10.34 -29.35 -6.30
CA GLU A 40 -9.53 -28.64 -5.29
C GLU A 40 -9.18 -29.53 -4.08
N PRO A 41 -7.89 -29.68 -3.71
CA PRO A 41 -7.51 -30.41 -2.51
C PRO A 41 -7.84 -29.58 -1.24
N ARG A 42 -8.56 -30.19 -0.29
CA ARG A 42 -8.82 -29.62 1.04
C ARG A 42 -7.49 -29.37 1.77
N ARG A 43 -7.17 -28.10 2.02
CA ARG A 43 -5.99 -27.69 2.80
C ARG A 43 -6.24 -27.92 4.31
N HIS A 44 -5.51 -28.84 4.92
CA HIS A 44 -5.39 -28.96 6.37
C HIS A 44 -4.55 -27.78 6.93
N ARG A 45 -5.07 -27.06 7.94
CA ARG A 45 -4.28 -26.09 8.73
C ARG A 45 -3.36 -26.82 9.72
N PRO A 46 -2.04 -26.55 9.76
CA PRO A 46 -1.21 -26.99 10.87
C PRO A 46 -1.30 -26.01 12.05
N ARG A 47 -1.32 -26.54 13.28
CA ARG A 47 -1.20 -25.76 14.53
C ARG A 47 0.26 -25.26 14.69
N PRO A 48 0.51 -24.04 15.18
CA PRO A 48 1.88 -23.56 15.33
C PRO A 48 2.55 -24.16 16.59
N ARG A 49 3.75 -24.72 16.39
CA ARG A 49 4.69 -25.11 17.46
C ARG A 49 5.50 -23.88 17.89
N ARG A 50 5.69 -23.70 19.21
CA ARG A 50 6.59 -22.69 19.80
C ARG A 50 8.06 -23.00 19.48
N PRO A 51 8.92 -22.01 19.17
CA PRO A 51 10.37 -22.20 19.17
C PRO A 51 10.94 -22.09 20.58
N ARG A 52 11.87 -22.98 20.92
CA ARG A 52 12.76 -22.89 22.08
C ARG A 52 13.97 -22.03 21.71
N GLY A 53 14.25 -21.02 22.54
CA GLY A 53 15.57 -20.49 22.93
C GLY A 53 16.54 -19.95 21.87
N GLY A 54 16.95 -18.68 22.02
CA GLY A 54 18.18 -18.11 21.44
C GLY A 54 18.12 -16.59 21.26
N ALA A 55 18.87 -15.84 22.08
CA ALA A 55 18.97 -14.37 22.22
C ALA A 55 19.28 -13.62 20.90
N ALA A 56 19.11 -12.32 20.71
CA ALA A 56 19.07 -11.17 21.61
C ALA A 56 18.31 -10.00 20.93
N GLY A 57 17.68 -9.10 21.69
CA GLY A 57 17.05 -7.90 21.14
C GLY A 57 16.17 -7.19 22.15
N VAL A 58 16.68 -6.06 22.65
CA VAL A 58 16.10 -5.16 23.64
C VAL A 58 14.67 -4.76 23.25
N GLY A 59 13.70 -5.16 24.07
CA GLY A 59 12.32 -4.69 23.99
C GLY A 59 11.88 -4.28 25.39
N LEU A 60 11.86 -2.97 25.64
CA LEU A 60 11.27 -2.36 26.83
C LEU A 60 9.80 -2.81 26.92
N ARG A 61 9.48 -3.61 27.94
CA ARG A 61 8.09 -3.94 28.27
C ARG A 61 7.57 -2.90 29.25
N ALA A 62 6.31 -2.51 29.08
CA ALA A 62 5.58 -1.58 29.95
C ALA A 62 5.32 -2.10 31.38
N GLN A 63 6.18 -2.97 31.91
CA GLN A 63 6.13 -3.51 33.28
C GLN A 63 7.32 -3.02 34.13
N ASP A 64 8.29 -2.33 33.54
CA ASP A 64 9.51 -1.85 34.23
C ASP A 64 9.36 -0.45 34.88
N LEU A 65 8.13 0.07 35.01
CA LEU A 65 7.85 1.42 35.57
C LEU A 65 6.91 1.42 36.79
N VAL A 66 6.82 0.32 37.55
CA VAL A 66 6.05 0.29 38.81
C VAL A 66 7.00 0.23 40.01
N PRO A 67 6.98 1.20 40.95
CA PRO A 67 7.80 1.12 42.15
C PRO A 67 7.31 0.00 43.09
N ASP A 68 8.27 -0.68 43.71
CA ASP A 68 8.14 -1.84 44.61
C ASP A 68 7.10 -1.61 45.72
N ARG A 69 6.05 -2.46 45.78
CA ARG A 69 5.08 -2.50 46.89
C ARG A 69 5.48 -3.62 47.86
N ARG A 70 6.27 -3.29 48.88
CA ARG A 70 6.36 -4.10 50.11
C ARG A 70 5.63 -3.38 51.25
N HIS A 71 4.63 -4.09 51.78
CA HIS A 71 3.79 -3.81 52.96
C HIS A 71 2.68 -2.74 52.86
N PRO A 72 1.39 -3.11 53.05
CA PRO A 72 0.38 -2.17 53.51
C PRO A 72 0.45 -2.04 55.06
N PRO A 73 0.19 -0.86 55.65
CA PRO A 73 0.01 -0.77 57.10
C PRO A 73 -1.32 -1.43 57.50
N ARG A 74 -1.31 -2.18 58.61
CA ARG A 74 -2.51 -2.74 59.25
C ARG A 74 -3.30 -1.60 59.94
N PRO A 75 -4.64 -1.67 60.01
CA PRO A 75 -5.42 -0.69 60.76
C PRO A 75 -5.30 -0.94 62.27
N ASP A 76 -4.98 0.12 63.02
CA ASP A 76 -4.97 0.15 64.49
C ASP A 76 -6.41 0.34 65.01
N PRO A 77 -6.96 -0.51 65.90
CA PRO A 77 -8.33 -0.38 66.39
C PRO A 77 -8.52 0.65 67.51
N ARG A 78 -7.51 1.47 67.87
CA ARG A 78 -7.60 2.36 69.04
C ARG A 78 -7.32 3.82 68.75
N ARG A 79 -8.18 4.49 67.97
CA ARG A 79 -8.45 5.94 68.09
C ARG A 79 -9.90 6.27 67.76
N GLN A 80 -10.81 5.87 68.65
CA GLN A 80 -12.05 6.62 68.85
C GLN A 80 -11.75 7.70 69.89
N ALA A 81 -11.69 8.95 69.45
CA ALA A 81 -11.76 10.10 70.34
C ALA A 81 -12.69 11.13 69.69
N GLN A 82 -13.89 11.18 70.28
CA GLN A 82 -14.89 12.23 70.28
C GLN A 82 -14.48 13.57 69.67
N VAL A 83 -15.22 13.99 68.65
CA VAL A 83 -15.67 15.39 68.54
C VAL A 83 -17.20 15.32 68.59
N ARG A 84 -17.75 15.68 69.75
CA ARG A 84 -19.15 16.10 69.86
C ARG A 84 -19.21 17.51 69.31
N ASP A 85 -20.04 17.71 68.29
CA ASP A 85 -20.66 19.01 68.09
C ASP A 85 -22.17 18.79 68.00
N ARG A 86 -22.88 19.44 68.93
CA ARG A 86 -24.33 19.50 68.97
C ARG A 86 -24.71 20.71 68.12
N ASP A 87 -25.30 20.48 66.96
CA ASP A 87 -26.57 21.13 66.62
C ASP A 87 -27.13 20.64 65.28
N GLN A 88 -28.44 20.48 65.30
CA GLN A 88 -29.39 20.39 64.18
C GLN A 88 -29.30 19.17 63.24
N GLY A 89 -30.23 18.24 63.51
CA GLY A 89 -31.22 17.68 62.58
C GLY A 89 -30.81 17.36 61.14
N ASP A 90 -30.94 16.08 60.79
CA ASP A 90 -30.99 15.49 59.45
C ASP A 90 -29.69 15.51 58.62
N ARG A 91 -28.77 14.62 59.01
CA ARG A 91 -27.73 14.13 58.10
C ARG A 91 -28.06 12.72 57.62
N PHE A 92 -28.33 12.62 56.32
CA PHE A 92 -28.19 11.39 55.54
C PHE A 92 -26.82 10.77 55.82
N SER A 93 -26.80 9.60 56.46
CA SER A 93 -25.59 8.77 56.55
C SER A 93 -25.38 8.07 55.21
N LEU A 94 -24.68 8.71 54.28
CA LEU A 94 -24.10 7.97 53.16
C LEU A 94 -22.95 7.15 53.72
N SER A 95 -23.20 5.86 53.88
CA SER A 95 -22.19 4.87 54.22
C SER A 95 -21.01 4.97 53.25
N VAL A 96 -19.78 4.79 53.74
CA VAL A 96 -18.56 4.65 52.92
C VAL A 96 -18.69 3.48 51.91
N SER A 97 -19.67 2.59 52.07
CA SER A 97 -20.03 1.56 51.07
C SER A 97 -20.81 2.09 49.85
N GLN A 98 -21.31 3.33 49.84
CA GLN A 98 -21.96 3.96 48.68
C GLN A 98 -21.01 4.78 47.80
N LEU A 99 -19.76 4.95 48.24
CA LEU A 99 -18.66 5.48 47.43
C LEU A 99 -17.88 4.38 46.68
N GLN A 100 -18.36 3.13 46.70
CA GLN A 100 -18.13 2.20 45.59
C GLN A 100 -19.09 2.56 44.46
N TRP A 101 -18.90 3.73 43.87
CA TRP A 101 -19.38 3.95 42.50
C TRP A 101 -18.81 2.84 41.63
N SER A 102 -19.72 2.15 40.97
CA SER A 102 -19.53 0.98 40.14
C SER A 102 -18.28 1.06 39.27
N THR A 103 -17.23 0.31 39.64
CA THR A 103 -16.14 -0.07 38.73
C THR A 103 -16.62 -0.95 37.58
N THR A 104 -17.90 -1.30 37.54
CA THR A 104 -18.59 -2.03 36.49
C THR A 104 -19.15 -1.16 35.36
N GLY A 105 -18.99 0.18 35.41
CA GLY A 105 -19.49 1.09 34.36
C GLY A 105 -18.42 1.84 33.57
N LEU A 106 -17.13 1.62 33.83
CA LEU A 106 -16.06 2.54 33.43
C LEU A 106 -14.98 1.82 32.63
N VAL A 107 -14.74 2.32 31.43
CA VAL A 107 -13.49 2.10 30.70
C VAL A 107 -12.33 2.26 31.70
N SER A 108 -11.55 1.20 31.93
CA SER A 108 -10.40 1.24 32.84
C SER A 108 -9.52 2.45 32.53
N TRP A 109 -8.92 3.10 33.54
CA TRP A 109 -7.96 4.19 33.34
C TRP A 109 -6.84 3.82 32.35
N SER A 110 -6.46 2.53 32.30
CA SER A 110 -5.51 2.00 31.31
C SER A 110 -6.07 2.03 29.88
N ASN A 111 -7.37 1.77 29.69
CA ASN A 111 -8.02 1.86 28.39
C ASN A 111 -8.20 3.33 27.96
N LEU A 112 -8.54 4.24 28.89
CA LEU A 112 -8.56 5.68 28.62
C LEU A 112 -7.19 6.19 28.18
N LEU A 113 -6.12 5.79 28.88
CA LEU A 113 -4.75 6.15 28.52
C LEU A 113 -4.36 5.62 27.14
N LEU A 114 -4.75 4.38 26.80
CA LEU A 114 -4.49 3.78 25.49
C LEU A 114 -5.22 4.52 24.36
N ILE A 115 -6.49 4.89 24.57
CA ILE A 115 -7.29 5.66 23.60
C ILE A 115 -6.64 7.03 23.35
N VAL A 116 -6.23 7.74 24.41
CA VAL A 116 -5.58 9.05 24.30
C VAL A 116 -4.22 8.92 23.60
N ALA A 117 -3.44 7.88 23.90
CA ALA A 117 -2.16 7.63 23.25
C ALA A 117 -2.32 7.34 21.75
N GLN A 118 -3.30 6.51 21.36
CA GLN A 118 -3.59 6.20 19.96
C GLN A 118 -4.06 7.45 19.20
N ALA A 119 -4.95 8.24 19.79
CA ALA A 119 -5.41 9.49 19.19
C ALA A 119 -4.25 10.49 18.98
N SER A 120 -3.34 10.58 19.96
CA SER A 120 -2.15 11.44 19.86
C SER A 120 -1.20 10.95 18.75
N LEU A 121 -0.99 9.64 18.65
CA LEU A 121 -0.14 9.06 17.60
C LEU A 121 -0.74 9.28 16.20
N LYS A 122 -2.05 9.05 16.03
CA LYS A 122 -2.76 9.33 14.77
C LYS A 122 -2.57 10.78 14.35
N ARG A 123 -2.73 11.72 15.28
CA ARG A 123 -2.53 13.15 15.03
C ARG A 123 -1.10 13.46 14.59
N CYS A 124 -0.09 12.95 15.32
CA CYS A 124 1.30 13.18 14.94
C CYS A 124 1.62 12.65 13.53
N ILE A 125 1.10 11.47 13.18
CA ILE A 125 1.33 10.88 11.86
C ILE A 125 0.60 11.66 10.77
N LEU A 126 -0.65 12.07 11.02
CA LEU A 126 -1.39 12.91 10.09
C LEU A 126 -0.66 14.23 9.86
N GLU A 127 -0.14 14.85 10.91
CA GLU A 127 0.70 16.05 10.82
C GLU A 127 1.95 15.73 9.96
N LEU A 128 2.68 14.64 10.18
CA LEU A 128 3.83 14.29 9.32
C LEU A 128 3.47 14.13 7.83
N LEU A 129 2.31 13.54 7.54
CA LEU A 129 1.83 13.33 6.18
C LEU A 129 1.31 14.60 5.49
N THR A 130 0.98 15.65 6.25
CA THR A 130 0.34 16.89 5.76
C THR A 130 1.21 18.14 5.89
N THR A 131 2.12 18.20 6.87
CA THR A 131 2.77 19.44 7.34
C THR A 131 3.87 19.96 6.40
N LYS A 132 4.38 19.15 5.47
CA LYS A 132 5.45 19.58 4.56
C LYS A 132 4.97 20.42 3.36
N GLY A 133 3.73 20.92 3.36
CA GLY A 133 3.20 21.80 2.29
C GLY A 133 3.13 21.14 0.90
N SER A 134 3.45 19.85 0.83
CA SER A 134 3.48 19.07 -0.39
C SER A 134 2.06 18.67 -0.77
N LYS A 135 1.52 19.37 -1.77
CA LYS A 135 0.19 19.07 -2.32
C LYS A 135 0.16 17.62 -2.81
N THR A 136 -0.80 16.83 -2.32
CA THR A 136 -1.04 15.44 -2.75
C THR A 136 -1.68 15.37 -4.15
N GLU A 137 -2.24 16.48 -4.63
CA GLU A 137 -2.74 16.61 -5.99
C GLU A 137 -1.61 16.71 -7.02
N LEU A 138 -1.88 16.27 -8.25
CA LEU A 138 -0.96 16.42 -9.37
C LEU A 138 -0.83 17.89 -9.78
N GLN A 139 0.42 18.37 -9.89
CA GLN A 139 0.75 19.75 -10.25
C GLN A 139 0.99 19.87 -11.77
N LEU A 140 -0.07 19.66 -12.55
CA LEU A 140 0.00 19.62 -14.02
C LEU A 140 0.13 21.01 -14.67
N GLY A 141 -0.25 22.06 -13.96
CA GLY A 141 -0.30 23.43 -14.48
C GLY A 141 -1.36 23.60 -15.59
N PHE A 142 -1.32 24.76 -16.27
CA PHE A 142 -2.29 25.10 -17.32
C PHE A 142 -1.77 24.82 -18.75
N ARG A 143 -0.46 24.64 -18.90
CA ARG A 143 0.17 24.43 -20.21
C ARG A 143 0.00 22.97 -20.62
N LYS A 144 -0.46 22.75 -21.86
CA LYS A 144 -0.69 21.41 -22.42
C LYS A 144 0.36 21.06 -23.49
N PRO A 145 0.75 19.78 -23.61
CA PRO A 145 0.38 18.69 -22.70
C PRO A 145 1.11 18.81 -21.37
N ALA A 146 0.46 18.40 -20.28
CA ALA A 146 1.18 18.05 -19.06
C ALA A 146 1.90 16.71 -19.27
N VAL A 147 3.13 16.58 -18.81
CA VAL A 147 3.94 15.37 -18.98
C VAL A 147 4.22 14.74 -17.63
N ILE A 148 3.84 13.47 -17.48
CA ILE A 148 4.04 12.69 -16.26
C ILE A 148 4.98 11.51 -16.59
N MET A 149 6.09 11.43 -15.88
CA MET A 149 7.03 10.31 -15.99
C MET A 149 6.82 9.34 -14.83
N ILE A 150 6.53 8.07 -15.14
CA ILE A 150 6.34 7.02 -14.13
C ILE A 150 7.64 6.22 -14.01
N VAL A 151 8.21 6.17 -12.81
CA VAL A 151 9.50 5.51 -12.53
C VAL A 151 9.42 4.54 -11.35
N GLY A 152 10.43 3.71 -11.18
CA GLY A 152 10.51 2.72 -10.09
C GLY A 152 10.91 1.32 -10.57
N VAL A 153 10.99 0.38 -9.63
CA VAL A 153 11.53 -0.96 -9.92
C VAL A 153 10.52 -1.90 -10.58
N ASN A 154 11.01 -2.99 -11.13
CA ASN A 154 10.23 -4.07 -11.70
C ASN A 154 9.36 -4.71 -10.61
N GLY A 155 8.14 -5.10 -10.98
CA GLY A 155 7.18 -5.67 -10.04
C GLY A 155 6.49 -4.67 -9.11
N GLY A 156 6.92 -3.40 -9.09
CA GLY A 156 6.28 -2.34 -8.30
C GLY A 156 4.92 -1.86 -8.84
N GLY A 157 4.57 -2.23 -10.07
CA GLY A 157 3.27 -1.87 -10.68
C GLY A 157 3.27 -0.58 -11.50
N LYS A 158 4.39 -0.18 -12.11
CA LYS A 158 4.50 1.03 -12.96
C LYS A 158 3.51 1.07 -14.11
N THR A 159 3.61 0.13 -15.04
CA THR A 159 2.75 0.05 -16.23
C THR A 159 1.27 -0.06 -15.84
N THR A 160 0.95 -0.83 -14.80
CA THR A 160 -0.40 -0.92 -14.22
C THR A 160 -0.87 0.43 -13.68
N SER A 161 -0.06 1.13 -12.89
CA SER A 161 -0.41 2.43 -12.31
C SER A 161 -0.58 3.49 -13.40
N LEU A 162 0.25 3.47 -14.44
CA LEU A 162 0.13 4.34 -15.60
C LEU A 162 -1.19 4.10 -16.33
N GLY A 163 -1.56 2.84 -16.58
CA GLY A 163 -2.83 2.49 -17.20
C GLY A 163 -4.05 2.93 -16.40
N LYS A 164 -4.03 2.75 -15.07
CA LYS A 164 -5.09 3.24 -14.17
C LYS A 164 -5.15 4.78 -14.14
N LEU A 165 -4.01 5.45 -14.17
CA LEU A 165 -3.95 6.92 -14.25
C LEU A 165 -4.50 7.44 -15.59
N ALA A 166 -4.23 6.75 -16.69
CA ALA A 166 -4.82 7.06 -17.98
C ALA A 166 -6.35 6.88 -17.96
N TYR A 167 -6.84 5.78 -17.40
CA TYR A 167 -8.27 5.55 -17.21
C TYR A 167 -8.93 6.70 -16.45
N ARG A 168 -8.30 7.15 -15.35
CA ARG A 168 -8.78 8.30 -14.58
C ARG A 168 -8.88 9.57 -15.44
N PHE A 169 -7.81 9.94 -16.12
CA PHE A 169 -7.80 11.15 -16.98
C PHE A 169 -8.81 11.06 -18.12
N LYS A 170 -8.97 9.88 -18.73
CA LYS A 170 -9.97 9.63 -19.77
C LYS A 170 -11.40 9.82 -19.25
N ASN A 171 -11.69 9.36 -18.03
CA ASN A 171 -12.98 9.57 -17.37
C ASN A 171 -13.23 11.06 -17.02
N GLU A 172 -12.17 11.82 -16.79
CA GLU A 172 -12.21 13.28 -16.62
C GLU A 172 -12.31 14.04 -17.97
N GLY A 173 -12.40 13.32 -19.10
CA GLY A 173 -12.57 13.90 -20.43
C GLY A 173 -11.27 14.33 -21.12
N ALA A 174 -10.10 14.03 -20.54
CA ALA A 174 -8.82 14.42 -21.09
C ALA A 174 -8.40 13.56 -22.31
N LYS A 175 -7.73 14.18 -23.26
CA LYS A 175 -7.03 13.53 -24.37
C LYS A 175 -5.66 13.04 -23.89
N VAL A 176 -5.51 11.72 -23.76
CA VAL A 176 -4.32 11.07 -23.17
C VAL A 176 -3.47 10.39 -24.25
N LEU A 177 -2.16 10.64 -24.19
CA LEU A 177 -1.14 9.93 -24.98
C LEU A 177 -0.22 9.14 -24.04
N MET A 178 -0.06 7.84 -24.28
CA MET A 178 0.91 6.99 -23.58
C MET A 178 2.21 6.87 -24.37
N ALA A 179 3.34 6.76 -23.68
CA ALA A 179 4.64 6.50 -24.29
C ALA A 179 5.23 5.20 -23.72
N ALA A 180 5.48 4.22 -24.60
CA ALA A 180 6.04 2.92 -24.24
C ALA A 180 7.55 2.97 -24.01
N GLY A 181 7.98 3.62 -22.93
CA GLY A 181 9.40 3.81 -22.59
C GLY A 181 10.06 2.67 -21.81
N ASP A 182 9.36 1.61 -21.40
CA ASP A 182 10.00 0.35 -20.97
C ASP A 182 10.43 -0.45 -22.22
N THR A 183 11.45 0.05 -22.92
CA THR A 183 11.92 -0.55 -24.19
C THR A 183 12.71 -1.83 -23.99
N PHE A 184 13.08 -2.16 -22.74
CA PHE A 184 13.78 -3.39 -22.45
C PHE A 184 12.86 -4.61 -22.41
N ARG A 185 11.62 -4.45 -21.92
CA ARG A 185 10.69 -5.57 -21.73
C ARG A 185 9.61 -5.54 -22.79
N ALA A 186 9.70 -6.43 -23.78
CA ALA A 186 8.64 -6.62 -24.79
C ALA A 186 7.25 -6.79 -24.15
N ALA A 187 7.15 -7.61 -23.10
CA ALA A 187 5.90 -7.80 -22.38
C ALA A 187 5.35 -6.54 -21.68
N ALA A 188 6.20 -5.56 -21.32
CA ALA A 188 5.74 -4.30 -20.74
C ALA A 188 5.12 -3.40 -21.81
N ARG A 189 5.70 -3.39 -23.01
CA ARG A 189 5.12 -2.73 -24.19
C ARG A 189 3.76 -3.34 -24.53
N ASP A 190 3.67 -4.66 -24.68
CA ASP A 190 2.41 -5.34 -24.99
C ASP A 190 1.34 -5.08 -23.91
N GLN A 191 1.76 -5.05 -22.63
CA GLN A 191 0.88 -4.70 -21.52
C GLN A 191 0.37 -3.26 -21.63
N LEU A 192 1.23 -2.30 -22.01
CA LEU A 192 0.83 -0.91 -22.19
C LEU A 192 -0.09 -0.71 -23.40
N GLU A 193 0.11 -1.47 -24.50
CA GLU A 193 -0.80 -1.50 -25.64
C GLU A 193 -2.21 -1.92 -25.22
N ILE A 194 -2.34 -2.97 -24.40
CA ILE A 194 -3.63 -3.41 -23.84
C ILE A 194 -4.26 -2.31 -22.97
N TRP A 195 -3.46 -1.58 -22.18
CA TRP A 195 -3.98 -0.45 -21.40
C TRP A 195 -4.43 0.72 -22.27
N ALA A 196 -3.71 1.01 -23.36
CA ALA A 196 -4.09 2.04 -24.31
C ALA A 196 -5.44 1.71 -24.95
N GLU A 197 -5.61 0.47 -25.43
CA GLU A 197 -6.88 -0.02 -25.98
C GLU A 197 -8.01 0.05 -24.93
N ARG A 198 -7.77 -0.50 -23.73
CA ARG A 198 -8.77 -0.55 -22.64
C ARG A 198 -9.26 0.83 -22.21
N THR A 199 -8.40 1.85 -22.30
CA THR A 199 -8.73 3.23 -21.89
C THR A 199 -9.15 4.13 -23.05
N GLY A 200 -9.04 3.66 -24.30
CA GLY A 200 -9.20 4.51 -25.48
C GLY A 200 -8.17 5.65 -25.54
N SER A 201 -6.96 5.39 -25.06
CA SER A 201 -5.82 6.31 -25.13
C SER A 201 -4.98 6.01 -26.37
N GLU A 202 -4.34 7.04 -26.93
CA GLU A 202 -3.36 6.82 -27.99
C GLU A 202 -2.01 6.43 -27.40
N ILE A 203 -1.17 5.73 -28.17
CA ILE A 203 0.14 5.27 -27.71
C ILE A 203 1.24 5.57 -28.73
N VAL A 204 2.43 5.91 -28.25
CA VAL A 204 3.68 5.98 -29.02
C VAL A 204 4.55 4.80 -28.66
N ILE A 205 4.93 4.05 -29.69
CA ILE A 205 5.74 2.85 -29.62
C ILE A 205 6.80 2.96 -30.69
N ASP A 206 8.04 2.62 -30.34
CA ASP A 206 9.08 2.41 -31.32
C ASP A 206 9.20 0.90 -31.59
N ASN A 207 9.05 0.53 -32.85
CA ASN A 207 9.07 -0.86 -33.31
C ASN A 207 10.50 -1.35 -33.60
N ASP A 208 11.51 -0.48 -33.52
CA ASP A 208 12.90 -0.91 -33.62
C ASP A 208 13.30 -1.71 -32.36
N LYS A 209 13.92 -2.87 -32.57
CA LYS A 209 14.50 -3.69 -31.48
C LYS A 209 15.59 -2.96 -30.70
N LYS A 210 16.14 -1.87 -31.23
CA LYS A 210 17.13 -1.00 -30.59
C LYS A 210 16.54 0.29 -30.01
N ALA A 211 15.20 0.40 -29.95
CA ALA A 211 14.51 1.55 -29.41
C ALA A 211 15.05 1.94 -28.03
N GLN A 212 15.40 3.23 -27.90
CA GLN A 212 15.90 3.81 -26.65
C GLN A 212 14.76 4.58 -25.99
N ALA A 213 14.54 4.38 -24.69
CA ALA A 213 13.48 5.06 -23.94
C ALA A 213 13.47 6.60 -24.13
N PRO A 214 14.62 7.31 -24.13
CA PRO A 214 14.64 8.75 -24.40
C PRO A 214 14.07 9.13 -25.77
N SER A 215 14.31 8.32 -26.82
CA SER A 215 13.77 8.58 -28.16
C SER A 215 12.25 8.50 -28.16
N VAL A 216 11.68 7.43 -27.59
CA VAL A 216 10.23 7.21 -27.50
C VAL A 216 9.55 8.34 -26.74
N LEU A 217 10.09 8.72 -25.59
CA LEU A 217 9.56 9.80 -24.76
C LEU A 217 9.63 11.15 -25.46
N SER A 218 10.73 11.45 -26.15
CA SER A 218 10.85 12.69 -26.94
C SER A 218 9.82 12.75 -28.07
N GLN A 219 9.61 11.64 -28.78
CA GLN A 219 8.61 11.54 -29.84
C GLN A 219 7.19 11.73 -29.30
N ALA A 220 6.87 11.10 -28.16
CA ALA A 220 5.57 11.22 -27.51
C ALA A 220 5.28 12.65 -27.08
N VAL A 221 6.22 13.35 -26.45
CA VAL A 221 6.03 14.75 -26.04
C VAL A 221 5.84 15.66 -27.26
N LYS A 222 6.65 15.48 -28.32
CA LYS A 222 6.50 16.26 -29.57
C LYS A 222 5.15 16.01 -30.24
N ARG A 223 4.70 14.75 -30.28
CA ARG A 223 3.38 14.38 -30.79
C ARG A 223 2.27 14.99 -29.93
N GLY A 224 2.35 14.83 -28.62
CA GLY A 224 1.41 15.39 -27.65
C GLY A 224 1.21 16.89 -27.84
N LYS A 225 2.31 17.63 -28.04
CA LYS A 225 2.28 19.06 -28.36
C LYS A 225 1.66 19.38 -29.72
N ARG A 226 2.06 18.66 -30.78
CA ARG A 226 1.58 18.91 -32.15
C ARG A 226 0.09 18.61 -32.32
N GLU A 227 -0.40 17.57 -31.66
CA GLU A 227 -1.76 17.05 -31.82
C GLU A 227 -2.71 17.48 -30.69
N GLY A 228 -2.27 18.42 -29.84
CA GLY A 228 -3.10 19.05 -28.81
C GLY A 228 -3.61 18.08 -27.74
N PHE A 229 -2.75 17.17 -27.27
CA PHE A 229 -3.07 16.30 -26.13
C PHE A 229 -3.06 17.09 -24.81
N ASP A 230 -3.87 16.63 -23.86
CA ASP A 230 -3.93 17.21 -22.53
C ASP A 230 -2.82 16.66 -21.64
N VAL A 231 -2.59 15.35 -21.72
CA VAL A 231 -1.61 14.64 -20.87
C VAL A 231 -0.80 13.65 -21.70
N VAL A 232 0.52 13.62 -21.48
CA VAL A 232 1.43 12.58 -21.95
C VAL A 232 1.92 11.78 -20.74
N LEU A 233 1.65 10.48 -20.74
CA LEU A 233 2.06 9.54 -19.70
C LEU A 233 3.23 8.70 -20.20
N CYS A 234 4.37 8.79 -19.54
CA CYS A 234 5.59 8.10 -19.96
C CYS A 234 5.89 6.91 -19.04
N ASP A 235 5.80 5.69 -19.57
CA ASP A 235 6.34 4.51 -18.89
C ASP A 235 7.87 4.49 -19.00
N THR A 236 8.54 3.81 -18.07
CA THR A 236 10.00 3.70 -18.07
C THR A 236 10.47 2.31 -17.63
N SER A 237 11.72 1.97 -17.99
CA SER A 237 12.42 0.78 -17.50
C SER A 237 12.46 0.72 -15.96
N GLY A 238 12.51 -0.48 -15.37
CA GLY A 238 12.49 -0.66 -13.91
C GLY A 238 13.56 -1.55 -13.28
N ARG A 239 14.72 -1.71 -13.88
CA ARG A 239 15.71 -2.68 -13.41
C ARG A 239 16.46 -2.20 -12.16
N LEU A 240 16.35 -2.92 -11.05
CA LEU A 240 17.16 -2.64 -9.86
C LEU A 240 18.60 -3.21 -9.95
N HIS A 241 18.84 -4.25 -10.75
CA HIS A 241 20.04 -5.08 -10.62
C HIS A 241 21.34 -4.52 -11.21
N THR A 242 21.32 -3.30 -11.78
CA THR A 242 22.51 -2.48 -12.06
C THR A 242 22.08 -1.02 -12.05
N ASN A 243 22.15 -0.38 -10.88
CA ASN A 243 21.50 0.91 -10.65
C ASN A 243 21.98 2.02 -11.60
N TYR A 244 23.28 2.06 -11.89
CA TYR A 244 23.89 3.11 -12.71
C TYR A 244 23.27 3.26 -14.10
N GLY A 245 23.13 2.16 -14.85
CA GLY A 245 22.61 2.22 -16.22
C GLY A 245 21.14 2.65 -16.29
N LEU A 246 20.31 2.20 -15.33
CA LEU A 246 18.92 2.66 -15.24
C LEU A 246 18.87 4.15 -14.91
N MET A 247 19.64 4.59 -13.92
CA MET A 247 19.65 5.97 -13.46
C MET A 247 20.10 6.93 -14.57
N GLU A 248 21.14 6.59 -15.33
CA GLU A 248 21.56 7.36 -16.51
C GLU A 248 20.48 7.44 -17.60
N GLU A 249 19.79 6.31 -17.87
CA GLU A 249 18.68 6.28 -18.82
C GLU A 249 17.55 7.23 -18.38
N LEU A 250 17.15 7.19 -17.11
CA LEU A 250 16.08 8.07 -16.60
C LEU A 250 16.48 9.55 -16.62
N VAL A 251 17.75 9.89 -16.33
CA VAL A 251 18.28 11.25 -16.48
C VAL A 251 18.21 11.69 -17.96
N SER A 252 18.57 10.80 -18.88
CA SER A 252 18.48 11.06 -20.31
C SER A 252 17.02 11.30 -20.75
N CYS A 253 16.08 10.47 -20.29
CA CYS A 253 14.63 10.64 -20.50
C CYS A 253 14.13 12.01 -20.01
N LYS A 254 14.48 12.42 -18.78
CA LYS A 254 14.13 13.74 -18.25
C LYS A 254 14.68 14.87 -19.12
N LYS A 255 15.96 14.78 -19.54
CA LYS A 255 16.62 15.79 -20.38
C LYS A 255 15.94 15.95 -21.76
N VAL A 256 15.60 14.85 -22.42
CA VAL A 256 14.97 14.92 -23.76
C VAL A 256 13.51 15.38 -23.69
N ILE A 257 12.79 15.06 -22.60
CA ILE A 257 11.46 15.60 -22.33
C ILE A 257 11.56 17.13 -22.17
N ALA A 258 12.46 17.61 -21.30
CA ALA A 258 12.66 19.04 -21.05
C ALA A 258 13.06 19.82 -22.32
N LYS A 259 13.89 19.19 -23.18
CA LYS A 259 14.26 19.75 -24.49
C LYS A 259 13.08 19.83 -25.46
N ALA A 260 12.18 18.84 -25.45
CA ALA A 260 11.00 18.82 -26.30
C ALA A 260 9.90 19.78 -25.83
N LEU A 261 9.78 19.97 -24.51
CA LEU A 261 8.81 20.86 -23.88
C LEU A 261 9.42 21.50 -22.62
N PRO A 262 9.83 22.79 -22.68
CA PRO A 262 10.38 23.49 -21.54
C PRO A 262 9.42 23.49 -20.34
N GLY A 263 9.93 23.09 -19.17
CA GLY A 263 9.14 22.93 -17.93
C GLY A 263 8.60 21.51 -17.71
N ALA A 264 8.74 20.59 -18.67
CA ALA A 264 8.40 19.19 -18.51
C ALA A 264 9.62 18.35 -18.02
N PRO A 265 9.41 17.19 -17.37
CA PRO A 265 8.12 16.67 -16.92
C PRO A 265 7.54 17.49 -15.76
N ASN A 266 6.22 17.62 -15.73
CA ASN A 266 5.48 18.29 -14.66
C ASN A 266 5.52 17.47 -13.37
N GLU A 267 5.41 16.14 -13.51
CA GLU A 267 5.44 15.20 -12.41
C GLU A 267 6.36 14.02 -12.77
N ILE A 268 7.19 13.61 -11.82
CA ILE A 268 7.96 12.36 -11.85
C ILE A 268 7.46 11.53 -10.67
N LEU A 269 6.63 10.54 -10.96
CA LEU A 269 5.97 9.72 -9.95
C LEU A 269 6.73 8.42 -9.75
N LEU A 270 7.25 8.21 -8.53
CA LEU A 270 7.90 6.96 -8.16
C LEU A 270 6.87 5.96 -7.63
N VAL A 271 6.80 4.80 -8.26
CA VAL A 271 5.94 3.70 -7.83
C VAL A 271 6.68 2.81 -6.83
N LEU A 272 6.11 2.68 -5.63
CA LEU A 272 6.65 1.91 -4.51
C LEU A 272 5.69 0.79 -4.12
N ASP A 273 6.24 -0.41 -3.92
CA ASP A 273 5.50 -1.59 -3.49
C ASP A 273 5.37 -1.59 -1.95
N GLY A 274 4.15 -1.47 -1.44
CA GLY A 274 3.84 -1.43 -0.01
C GLY A 274 4.25 -2.68 0.78
N THR A 275 4.51 -3.81 0.11
CA THR A 275 4.95 -5.05 0.75
C THR A 275 6.43 -5.03 1.15
N THR A 276 7.22 -4.14 0.53
CA THR A 276 8.69 -4.08 0.70
C THR A 276 9.13 -3.49 2.05
N GLY A 277 8.23 -2.84 2.79
CA GLY A 277 8.55 -2.23 4.08
C GLY A 277 9.63 -1.16 3.97
N LEU A 278 10.56 -1.09 4.92
CA LEU A 278 11.60 -0.05 4.97
C LEU A 278 12.56 -0.02 3.76
N ASN A 279 12.64 -1.08 2.97
CA ASN A 279 13.45 -1.10 1.75
C ASN A 279 13.00 -0.02 0.73
N MET A 280 11.72 0.39 0.77
CA MET A 280 11.22 1.47 -0.07
C MET A 280 11.90 2.80 0.20
N LEU A 281 12.36 3.05 1.43
CA LEU A 281 13.00 4.32 1.79
C LEU A 281 14.33 4.49 1.06
N GLN A 282 15.16 3.44 1.06
CA GLN A 282 16.45 3.48 0.38
C GLN A 282 16.27 3.62 -1.14
N GLN A 283 15.28 2.92 -1.69
CA GLN A 283 14.91 3.06 -3.09
C GLN A 283 14.45 4.50 -3.41
N ALA A 284 13.57 5.07 -2.59
CA ALA A 284 13.06 6.42 -2.80
C ALA A 284 14.16 7.48 -2.75
N LYS A 285 15.12 7.36 -1.80
CA LYS A 285 16.31 8.20 -1.74
C LYS A 285 17.10 8.16 -3.05
N GLU A 286 17.43 6.96 -3.51
CA GLU A 286 18.28 6.79 -4.68
C GLU A 286 17.63 7.33 -5.97
N PHE A 287 16.34 7.07 -6.19
CA PHE A 287 15.62 7.65 -7.31
C PHE A 287 15.53 9.17 -7.18
N ASN A 288 15.26 9.70 -5.98
CA ASN A 288 15.14 11.13 -5.78
C ASN A 288 16.45 11.89 -6.05
N ASP A 289 17.57 11.36 -5.56
CA ASP A 289 18.89 11.97 -5.74
C ASP A 289 19.28 12.09 -7.22
N VAL A 290 18.82 11.15 -8.05
CA VAL A 290 19.17 11.11 -9.48
C VAL A 290 18.18 11.88 -10.36
N VAL A 291 16.88 11.61 -10.21
CA VAL A 291 15.87 12.12 -11.15
C VAL A 291 15.00 13.24 -10.58
N GLY A 292 14.99 13.43 -9.26
CA GLY A 292 14.14 14.40 -8.56
C GLY A 292 12.67 14.01 -8.61
N ILE A 293 12.23 13.20 -7.64
CA ILE A 293 10.86 12.70 -7.57
C ILE A 293 9.93 13.79 -7.02
N THR A 294 8.74 13.90 -7.60
CA THR A 294 7.74 14.91 -7.22
C THR A 294 6.55 14.33 -6.46
N GLY A 295 6.37 13.01 -6.53
CA GLY A 295 5.32 12.31 -5.81
C GLY A 295 5.48 10.79 -5.80
N PHE A 296 4.83 10.14 -4.85
CA PHE A 296 4.79 8.67 -4.75
C PHE A 296 3.44 8.11 -5.19
N ILE A 297 3.50 6.93 -5.81
CA ILE A 297 2.36 6.02 -5.95
C ILE A 297 2.68 4.78 -5.13
N LEU A 298 1.85 4.46 -4.14
CA LEU A 298 2.00 3.25 -3.36
C LEU A 298 1.11 2.18 -3.95
N THR A 299 1.60 0.96 -4.12
CA THR A 299 0.79 -0.16 -4.62
C THR A 299 0.75 -1.30 -3.61
N LYS A 300 -0.20 -2.22 -3.81
CA LYS A 300 -0.35 -3.46 -3.03
C LYS A 300 -0.57 -3.23 -1.53
N LEU A 301 -1.26 -2.14 -1.17
CA LEU A 301 -1.58 -1.83 0.23
C LEU A 301 -2.69 -2.74 0.79
N ASP A 302 -3.53 -3.28 -0.08
CA ASP A 302 -4.59 -4.24 0.22
C ASP A 302 -4.08 -5.56 0.81
N GLY A 303 -2.82 -5.92 0.53
CA GLY A 303 -2.21 -7.19 0.95
C GLY A 303 -1.28 -7.10 2.17
N THR A 304 -1.11 -5.94 2.82
CA THR A 304 0.01 -5.74 3.76
C THR A 304 -0.31 -4.91 5.00
N ALA A 305 0.17 -5.37 6.16
CA ALA A 305 0.17 -4.61 7.42
C ALA A 305 1.40 -3.69 7.56
N ARG A 306 2.23 -3.55 6.51
CA ARG A 306 3.47 -2.75 6.53
C ARG A 306 3.29 -1.30 6.06
N GLY A 307 2.05 -0.82 5.95
CA GLY A 307 1.73 0.53 5.47
C GLY A 307 2.42 1.65 6.23
N GLY A 308 2.73 1.47 7.52
CA GLY A 308 3.42 2.47 8.34
C GLY A 308 4.80 2.90 7.82
N CYS A 309 5.44 2.11 6.95
CA CYS A 309 6.71 2.49 6.32
C CYS A 309 6.58 3.72 5.41
N VAL A 310 5.36 4.02 4.91
CA VAL A 310 5.18 5.22 4.09
C VAL A 310 5.41 6.51 4.87
N VAL A 311 5.03 6.50 6.16
CA VAL A 311 5.20 7.66 7.04
C VAL A 311 6.68 8.04 7.09
N SER A 312 7.56 7.04 7.20
CA SER A 312 9.01 7.24 7.19
C SER A 312 9.53 7.79 5.86
N VAL A 313 8.95 7.40 4.72
CA VAL A 313 9.37 7.92 3.40
C VAL A 313 8.97 9.38 3.23
N VAL A 314 7.73 9.72 3.58
CA VAL A 314 7.22 11.09 3.48
C VAL A 314 7.94 12.01 4.46
N ASP A 315 8.15 11.55 5.70
CA ASP A 315 8.87 12.31 6.71
C ASP A 315 10.33 12.54 6.32
N GLU A 316 11.05 11.52 5.85
CA GLU A 316 12.46 11.69 5.48
C GLU A 316 12.62 12.59 4.24
N LEU A 317 11.83 12.36 3.17
CA LEU A 317 12.05 12.99 1.87
C LEU A 317 11.23 14.25 1.63
N GLY A 318 10.14 14.45 2.38
CA GLY A 318 9.20 15.55 2.17
C GLY A 318 8.40 15.48 0.88
N ILE A 319 8.44 14.34 0.18
CA ILE A 319 7.73 14.12 -1.07
C ILE A 319 6.36 13.50 -0.76
N PRO A 320 5.27 14.03 -1.33
CA PRO A 320 3.93 13.58 -0.99
C PRO A 320 3.60 12.25 -1.67
N VAL A 321 2.77 11.45 -1.01
CA VAL A 321 2.04 10.39 -1.70
C VAL A 321 0.90 11.04 -2.48
N LYS A 322 0.81 10.74 -3.77
CA LYS A 322 -0.23 11.26 -4.67
C LYS A 322 -1.36 10.25 -4.83
N PHE A 323 -1.02 8.97 -4.94
CA PHE A 323 -1.98 7.88 -5.17
C PHE A 323 -1.65 6.63 -4.38
N VAL A 324 -2.69 5.83 -4.14
CA VAL A 324 -2.63 4.50 -3.54
C VAL A 324 -3.37 3.49 -4.42
N GLY A 325 -2.71 2.36 -4.68
CA GLY A 325 -3.24 1.20 -5.35
C GLY A 325 -3.80 0.21 -4.33
N VAL A 326 -5.12 0.00 -4.35
CA VAL A 326 -5.88 -0.78 -3.36
C VAL A 326 -6.51 -2.06 -3.94
N GLY A 327 -6.06 -2.48 -5.12
CA GLY A 327 -6.57 -3.67 -5.81
C GLY A 327 -6.13 -3.74 -7.28
N GLU A 328 -6.74 -4.66 -8.04
CA GLU A 328 -6.40 -5.00 -9.43
C GLU A 328 -7.34 -4.37 -10.48
N GLY A 329 -8.50 -3.87 -10.05
CA GLY A 329 -9.46 -3.13 -10.88
C GLY A 329 -8.88 -1.83 -11.45
N VAL A 330 -9.52 -1.29 -12.49
CA VAL A 330 -9.03 -0.06 -13.16
C VAL A 330 -9.23 1.19 -12.31
N GLU A 331 -10.26 1.13 -11.48
CA GLU A 331 -10.68 2.11 -10.49
C GLU A 331 -9.88 2.02 -9.19
N ASP A 332 -9.08 0.97 -8.99
CA ASP A 332 -8.37 0.72 -7.74
C ASP A 332 -7.09 1.58 -7.58
N LEU A 333 -6.97 2.68 -8.31
CA LEU A 333 -5.97 3.73 -8.07
C LEU A 333 -6.68 4.97 -7.51
N GLN A 334 -6.57 5.16 -6.21
CA GLN A 334 -7.25 6.22 -5.48
C GLN A 334 -6.29 7.38 -5.17
N PRO A 335 -6.74 8.64 -5.19
CA PRO A 335 -5.97 9.75 -4.65
C PRO A 335 -5.62 9.47 -3.19
N PHE A 336 -4.44 9.91 -2.76
CA PHE A 336 -4.03 9.71 -1.38
C PHE A 336 -4.80 10.64 -0.45
N ASP A 337 -5.48 10.05 0.51
CA ASP A 337 -6.12 10.71 1.64
C ASP A 337 -5.35 10.31 2.91
N ALA A 338 -4.68 11.28 3.52
CA ALA A 338 -3.86 11.04 4.71
C ALA A 338 -4.71 10.65 5.93
N GLU A 339 -5.91 11.21 6.09
CA GLU A 339 -6.81 10.89 7.19
C GLU A 339 -7.32 9.46 7.06
N ALA A 340 -7.88 9.13 5.88
CA ALA A 340 -8.36 7.78 5.61
C ALA A 340 -7.23 6.74 5.73
N PHE A 341 -6.01 7.09 5.29
CA PHE A 341 -4.84 6.24 5.44
C PHE A 341 -4.47 5.99 6.91
N VAL A 342 -4.39 7.05 7.73
CA VAL A 342 -4.07 6.95 9.17
C VAL A 342 -5.12 6.13 9.92
N GLU A 343 -6.40 6.34 9.61
CA GLU A 343 -7.48 5.54 10.18
C GLU A 343 -7.37 4.05 9.81
N ALA A 344 -7.02 3.75 8.56
CA ALA A 344 -6.88 2.37 8.09
C ALA A 344 -5.71 1.61 8.76
N ILE A 345 -4.61 2.28 9.11
CA ILE A 345 -3.45 1.64 9.74
C ILE A 345 -3.55 1.55 11.27
N PHE A 346 -4.45 2.31 11.91
CA PHE A 346 -4.71 2.29 13.36
C PHE A 346 -6.20 2.05 13.66
N PRO A 347 -6.71 0.82 13.43
CA PRO A 347 -8.11 0.46 13.66
C PRO A 347 -8.54 0.49 15.13
#